data_AF-A0A943GDZ3-F1
#
_entry.id   AF-A0A943GDZ3-F1
#
_cell.length_a   1.000
_cell.length_b   1.000
_cell.length_c   1.000
_cell.angle_alpha   90.00
_cell.angle_beta   90.00
_cell.angle_gamma   90.00
#
_symmetry.space_group_name_H-M   'P 1'
#
loop_
_entity.id
_entity.type
_entity.pdbx_description
1 polymer ?
#
loop_
_entity_poly.entity_id
_entity_poly.type
_entity_poly.pdbx_seq_one_letter_code
_entity_poly.pdbx_strand_id
1 'polypeptide(L)'
;MQFVINGMKYETDNMEMVAEVKKWYRVDNTLTRAMYPGKEVGREYACQLWKSAKGNWLLTHEEDYDMKYGQAIKEEEAKNLLMRYATGIYEKLYGELPEA
;
A
#
# COMPACT_ATOMS: atom_id res chain seq x y z
N MET A 1 -9.03 11.47 4.48
CA MET A 1 -9.59 10.15 4.91
C MET A 1 -9.18 9.88 6.34
N GLN A 2 -10.03 9.22 7.12
CA GLN A 2 -9.73 8.82 8.50
C GLN A 2 -9.89 7.31 8.65
N PHE A 3 -8.89 6.64 9.19
CA PHE A 3 -8.90 5.20 9.44
C PHE A 3 -8.49 4.91 10.88
N VAL A 4 -9.16 3.96 11.52
CA VAL A 4 -8.76 3.46 12.85
C VAL A 4 -8.25 2.04 12.68
N ILE A 5 -6.94 1.86 12.79
CA ILE A 5 -6.26 0.58 12.54
C ILE A 5 -5.40 0.27 13.75
N ASN A 6 -5.57 -0.93 14.32
CA ASN A 6 -4.79 -1.40 15.46
C ASN A 6 -4.76 -0.43 16.66
N GLY A 7 -5.88 0.26 16.93
CA GLY A 7 -6.00 1.25 18.01
C GLY A 7 -5.38 2.62 17.71
N MET A 8 -4.81 2.82 16.52
CA MET A 8 -4.25 4.10 16.08
C MET A 8 -5.17 4.79 15.07
N LYS A 9 -5.28 6.10 15.17
CA LYS A 9 -5.98 6.95 14.20
C LYS A 9 -4.99 7.40 13.13
N TYR A 10 -5.34 7.14 11.88
CA TYR A 10 -4.61 7.58 10.71
C TYR A 10 -5.48 8.58 9.95
N GLU A 11 -5.01 9.81 9.86
CA GLU A 11 -5.70 10.89 9.13
C GLU A 11 -4.83 11.29 7.97
N THR A 12 -5.25 10.98 6.74
CA THR A 12 -4.43 11.25 5.54
C THR A 12 -4.19 12.75 5.33
N ASP A 13 -5.04 13.62 5.89
CA ASP A 13 -4.89 15.08 5.85
C ASP A 13 -3.67 15.55 6.66
N ASN A 14 -3.33 14.82 7.73
CA ASN A 14 -2.17 15.07 8.59
C ASN A 14 -0.96 14.23 8.19
N MET A 15 -1.04 13.47 7.10
CA MET A 15 0.03 12.61 6.61
C MET A 15 0.56 13.12 5.28
N GLU A 16 1.83 12.87 5.02
CA GLU A 16 2.45 13.22 3.74
C GLU A 16 2.26 12.06 2.76
N MET A 17 1.74 12.36 1.57
CA MET A 17 1.72 11.40 0.46
C MET A 17 3.15 11.24 -0.05
N VAL A 18 3.72 10.05 0.12
CA VAL A 18 5.09 9.76 -0.29
C VAL A 18 5.15 9.33 -1.74
N ALA A 19 4.30 8.39 -2.14
CA ALA A 19 4.33 7.83 -3.50
C ALA A 19 3.02 7.10 -3.84
N GLU A 20 2.78 6.94 -5.13
CA GLU A 20 1.80 5.98 -5.64
C GLU A 20 2.52 4.64 -5.92
N VAL A 21 2.03 3.58 -5.30
CA VAL A 21 2.58 2.22 -5.41
C VAL A 21 1.49 1.26 -5.83
N LYS A 22 1.85 0.04 -6.23
CA LYS A 22 0.86 -1.01 -6.50
C LYS A 22 1.04 -2.13 -5.50
N LYS A 23 -0.07 -2.65 -4.99
CA LYS A 23 -0.05 -3.83 -4.11
C LYS A 23 -1.04 -4.85 -4.62
N TRP A 24 -0.57 -6.09 -4.73
CA TRP A 24 -1.42 -7.21 -5.04
C TRP A 24 -2.17 -7.64 -3.77
N TYR A 25 -3.48 -7.70 -3.86
CA TYR A 25 -4.34 -8.24 -2.82
C TYR A 25 -5.00 -9.52 -3.32
N ARG A 26 -5.00 -10.55 -2.48
CA ARG A 26 -5.67 -11.81 -2.79
C ARG A 26 -7.18 -11.59 -2.79
N VAL A 27 -7.84 -12.07 -3.85
CA VAL A 27 -9.30 -12.00 -4.00
C VAL A 27 -9.86 -13.42 -3.90
N ASP A 28 -10.36 -13.77 -2.73
CA ASP A 28 -10.94 -15.09 -2.44
C ASP A 28 -12.47 -14.98 -2.32
N ASN A 29 -13.16 -15.06 -3.46
CA ASN A 29 -14.62 -15.02 -3.55
C ASN A 29 -15.13 -16.31 -4.21
N THR A 30 -16.41 -16.63 -3.99
CA THR A 30 -17.03 -17.87 -4.51
C THR A 30 -16.86 -18.02 -6.02
N LEU A 31 -16.96 -16.92 -6.78
CA LEU A 31 -16.74 -16.90 -8.23
C LEU A 31 -15.29 -17.21 -8.61
N THR A 32 -14.31 -16.57 -7.94
CA THR A 32 -12.89 -16.74 -8.28
C THR A 32 -12.41 -18.14 -7.93
N ARG A 33 -12.92 -18.71 -6.83
CA ARG A 33 -12.66 -20.11 -6.43
C ARG A 33 -13.25 -21.13 -7.41
N ALA A 34 -14.41 -20.84 -7.98
CA ALA A 34 -15.05 -21.69 -8.99
C ALA A 34 -14.32 -21.63 -10.34
N MET A 35 -13.89 -20.44 -10.77
CA MET A 35 -13.21 -20.24 -12.06
C MET A 35 -11.74 -20.69 -12.05
N TYR A 36 -11.06 -20.58 -10.90
CA TYR A 36 -9.63 -20.88 -10.77
C TYR A 36 -9.35 -21.82 -9.58
N PRO A 37 -9.84 -23.07 -9.63
CA PRO A 37 -9.68 -24.00 -8.51
C PRO A 37 -8.21 -24.28 -8.23
N GLY A 38 -7.81 -24.14 -6.96
CA GLY A 38 -6.44 -24.41 -6.49
C GLY A 38 -5.39 -23.37 -6.90
N LYS A 39 -5.79 -22.23 -7.50
CA LYS A 39 -4.87 -21.13 -7.83
C LYS A 39 -5.15 -19.92 -6.94
N GLU A 40 -4.08 -19.27 -6.51
CA GLU A 40 -4.19 -17.96 -5.86
C GLU A 40 -4.45 -16.91 -6.92
N VAL A 41 -5.59 -16.25 -6.78
CA VAL A 41 -6.03 -15.18 -7.66
C VAL A 41 -6.18 -13.92 -6.84
N GLY A 42 -5.84 -12.80 -7.45
CA GLY A 42 -5.88 -11.52 -6.80
C GLY A 42 -5.70 -10.41 -7.82
N ARG A 43 -5.89 -9.20 -7.35
CA ARG A 43 -5.90 -8.00 -8.18
C ARG A 43 -4.84 -7.06 -7.66
N GLU A 44 -4.13 -6.43 -8.58
CA GLU A 44 -3.24 -5.31 -8.25
C GLU A 44 -4.08 -4.04 -8.13
N TYR A 45 -3.97 -3.38 -6.99
CA TYR A 45 -4.61 -2.10 -6.74
C TYR A 45 -3.55 -0.99 -6.71
N ALA A 46 -3.86 0.12 -7.37
CA ALA A 46 -3.11 1.35 -7.20
C ALA A 46 -3.37 1.87 -5.78
N CYS A 47 -2.31 1.93 -4.98
CA CYS A 47 -2.35 2.35 -3.59
C CYS A 47 -1.52 3.61 -3.43
N GLN A 48 -2.03 4.58 -2.69
CA GLN A 48 -1.28 5.74 -2.24
C GLN A 48 -0.58 5.38 -0.93
N LEU A 49 0.73 5.59 -0.89
CA LEU A 49 1.56 5.38 0.28
C LEU A 49 1.73 6.70 1.03
N TRP A 50 1.33 6.69 2.30
CA TRP A 50 1.35 7.83 3.20
C TRP A 50 2.30 7.58 4.36
N LYS A 51 3.00 8.63 4.78
CA LYS A 51 3.86 8.61 5.96
C LYS A 51 3.39 9.66 6.95
N SER A 52 3.20 9.24 8.20
CA SER A 52 2.93 10.18 9.30
C SER A 52 4.21 10.80 9.81
N ALA A 53 4.10 11.98 10.42
CA ALA A 53 5.21 12.61 11.13
C ALA A 53 5.84 11.73 12.25
N LYS A 54 5.06 10.75 12.77
CA LYS A 54 5.53 9.78 13.77
C LYS A 54 6.24 8.56 13.17
N GLY A 55 6.42 8.52 11.85
CA GLY A 55 7.07 7.40 11.15
C GLY A 55 6.17 6.19 10.86
N ASN A 56 4.87 6.28 11.15
CA ASN A 56 3.93 5.23 10.76
C ASN A 56 3.55 5.35 9.28
N TRP A 57 3.41 4.20 8.62
CA TRP A 57 3.08 4.09 7.22
C TRP A 57 1.66 3.57 7.00
N LEU A 58 0.96 4.16 6.03
CA LEU A 58 -0.39 3.79 5.67
C LEU A 58 -0.48 3.66 4.14
N LEU A 59 -1.02 2.55 3.66
CA LEU A 59 -1.49 2.42 2.29
C LEU A 59 -2.98 2.74 2.26
N THR A 60 -3.37 3.57 1.31
CA THR A 60 -4.79 3.75 0.98
C THR A 60 -5.04 3.37 -0.46
N HIS A 61 -6.16 2.73 -0.73
CA HIS A 61 -6.61 2.51 -2.10
C HIS A 61 -8.12 2.72 -2.17
N GLU A 62 -8.57 3.06 -3.37
CA GLU A 62 -9.98 3.21 -3.69
C GLU A 62 -10.39 2.06 -4.62
N GLU A 63 -11.49 1.41 -4.31
CA GLU A 63 -12.12 0.41 -5.16
C GLU A 63 -13.35 0.99 -5.88
N ASP A 64 -13.88 0.22 -6.84
CA ASP A 64 -15.19 0.49 -7.45
C ASP A 64 -16.23 0.77 -6.34
N TYR A 65 -17.05 1.82 -6.51
CA TYR A 65 -18.05 2.36 -5.55
C TYR A 65 -17.56 3.35 -4.46
N ASP A 66 -16.47 4.09 -4.67
CA ASP A 66 -15.90 5.08 -3.71
C ASP A 66 -15.53 4.42 -2.36
N MET A 67 -15.35 3.10 -2.35
CA MET A 67 -14.93 2.38 -1.15
C MET A 67 -13.45 2.63 -0.91
N LYS A 68 -13.18 3.28 0.21
CA LYS A 68 -11.86 3.74 0.62
C LYS A 68 -11.31 2.79 1.66
N TYR A 69 -10.18 2.17 1.35
CA TYR A 69 -9.52 1.22 2.22
C TYR A 69 -8.22 1.78 2.72
N GLY A 70 -7.93 1.57 4.01
CA GLY A 70 -6.69 1.92 4.66
C GLY A 70 -6.05 0.68 5.27
N GLN A 71 -4.79 0.45 4.96
CA GLN A 71 -3.98 -0.61 5.56
C GLN A 71 -2.72 0.02 6.18
N ALA A 72 -2.57 -0.11 7.49
CA ALA A 72 -1.32 0.21 8.16
C ALA A 72 -0.27 -0.85 7.79
N ILE A 73 0.89 -0.41 7.34
CA ILE A 73 2.00 -1.30 6.99
C ILE A 73 3.25 -0.94 7.79
N LYS A 74 4.19 -1.88 7.84
CA LYS A 74 5.50 -1.64 8.43
C LYS A 74 6.39 -0.87 7.46
N GLU A 75 7.42 -0.23 8.00
CA GLU A 75 8.40 0.50 7.19
C GLU A 75 9.10 -0.41 6.17
N GLU A 76 9.42 -1.66 6.53
CA GLU A 76 10.06 -2.61 5.60
C GLU A 76 9.19 -2.90 4.36
N GLU A 77 7.88 -3.04 4.56
CA GLU A 77 6.90 -3.21 3.47
C GLU A 77 6.81 -1.94 2.62
N ALA A 78 6.77 -0.77 3.25
CA ALA A 78 6.73 0.51 2.55
C ALA A 78 7.99 0.70 1.70
N LYS A 79 9.15 0.35 2.27
CA LYS A 79 10.46 0.39 1.63
C LYS A 79 10.53 -0.52 0.41
N ASN A 80 10.06 -1.76 0.51
CA ASN A 80 9.98 -2.68 -0.64
C ASN A 80 9.08 -2.16 -1.76
N LEU A 81 7.93 -1.56 -1.40
CA LEU A 81 7.00 -0.97 -2.38
C LEU A 81 7.63 0.24 -3.08
N LEU A 82 8.28 1.13 -2.32
CA LEU A 82 9.02 2.27 -2.87
C LEU A 82 10.15 1.81 -3.79
N MET A 83 10.93 0.80 -3.39
CA MET A 83 12.01 0.27 -4.23
C MET A 83 11.50 -0.24 -5.58
N ARG A 84 10.34 -0.91 -5.58
CA ARG A 84 9.76 -1.56 -6.76
C ARG A 84 9.02 -0.60 -7.70
N TYR A 85 8.34 0.40 -7.16
CA TYR A 85 7.44 1.26 -7.93
C TYR A 85 7.88 2.73 -7.98
N ALA A 86 8.67 3.19 -7.02
CA ALA A 86 9.07 4.59 -6.87
C ALA A 86 10.54 4.70 -6.44
N THR A 87 11.44 4.10 -7.23
CA THR A 87 12.87 3.98 -6.90
C THR A 87 13.52 5.34 -6.64
N GLY A 88 13.20 6.37 -7.42
CA GLY A 88 13.73 7.72 -7.18
C GLY A 88 13.28 8.36 -5.86
N ILE A 89 12.17 7.94 -5.27
CA ILE A 89 11.73 8.37 -3.94
C ILE A 89 12.40 7.52 -2.86
N TYR A 90 12.53 6.20 -3.11
CA TYR A 90 13.32 5.33 -2.25
C TYR A 90 14.74 5.86 -2.06
N GLU A 91 15.42 6.25 -3.14
CA GLU A 91 16.81 6.71 -3.09
C GLU A 91 16.94 8.03 -2.33
N LYS A 92 15.98 8.95 -2.49
CA LYS A 92 15.92 10.19 -1.70
C LYS A 92 15.72 9.95 -0.21
N LEU A 93 14.96 8.92 0.17
CA LEU A 93 14.62 8.63 1.56
C LEU A 93 15.65 7.72 2.25
N TYR A 94 16.23 6.77 1.54
CA TYR A 94 17.03 5.67 2.10
C TYR A 94 18.46 5.59 1.53
N GLY A 95 18.80 6.39 0.53
CA GLY A 95 20.09 6.37 -0.17
C GLY A 95 20.07 5.57 -1.47
N GLU A 96 21.03 5.86 -2.35
CA GLU A 96 21.19 5.26 -3.67
C GLU A 96 21.41 3.74 -3.57
N LEU A 97 20.74 3.00 -4.46
CA LEU A 97 21.01 1.57 -4.61
C LEU A 97 22.31 1.42 -5.40
N PRO A 98 23.22 0.51 -5.01
CA PRO A 98 24.42 0.27 -5.80
C PRO A 98 24.03 -0.18 -7.21
N GLU A 99 24.45 0.59 -8.22
CA GLU A 99 24.33 0.21 -9.62
C GLU A 99 25.20 -1.03 -9.88
N ALA A 100 24.64 -2.00 -10.61
CA ALA A 100 25.27 -3.29 -10.92
C ALA A 100 26.16 -3.21 -12.17
#